data_AF-A0A5C8Q0G7-F1
#
_entry.id   AF-A0A5C8Q0G7-F1
#
_cell.length_a   1.000
_cell.length_b   1.000
_cell.length_c   1.000
_cell.angle_alpha   90.00
_cell.angle_beta   90.00
_cell.angle_gamma   90.00
#
_symmetry.space_group_name_H-M   'P 1'
#
loop_
_entity.id
_entity.type
_entity.pdbx_description
1 polymer ?
#
loop_
_entity_poly.entity_id
_entity_poly.type
_entity_poly.pdbx_seq_one_letter_code
_entity_poly.pdbx_strand_id
1 'polypeptide(L)' 'MANDGFAVFAVPEPLVTALVSARTDQLRATAVAWAEFVSETDDEISLDSAVHLLEGLSALARSRAEKGLSLYCWYFAP' A
#
# COMPACT_ATOMS: atom_id res chain seq x y z
N MET A 1 -29.22 4.24 4.97
CA MET A 1 -27.98 4.16 5.74
C MET A 1 -27.14 5.33 5.32
N ALA A 2 -26.91 6.28 6.24
CA ALA A 2 -25.96 7.36 6.00
C ALA A 2 -24.57 6.73 5.86
N ASN A 3 -23.79 7.18 4.88
CA ASN A 3 -22.37 6.84 4.80
C ASN A 3 -21.69 7.72 5.86
N ASP A 4 -21.16 7.13 6.93
CA ASP A 4 -20.61 7.84 8.09
C ASP A 4 -19.28 8.57 7.78
N GLY A 5 -18.99 8.86 6.51
CA GLY A 5 -17.74 9.45 6.03
C GLY A 5 -16.60 8.44 5.82
N PHE A 6 -16.82 7.15 6.08
CA PHE A 6 -15.78 6.12 5.99
C PHE A 6 -16.00 5.21 4.78
N ALA A 7 -15.05 5.20 3.85
CA ALA A 7 -15.04 4.24 2.76
C ALA A 7 -14.04 3.12 3.06
N VAL A 8 -14.52 1.88 3.08
CA VAL A 8 -13.69 0.68 3.22
C VAL A 8 -13.57 0.01 1.85
N PHE A 9 -12.34 -0.08 1.36
CA PHE A 9 -12.02 -0.70 0.07
C PHE A 9 -11.28 -2.01 0.30
N ALA A 10 -11.75 -3.09 -0.32
CA ALA A 10 -10.96 -4.30 -0.43
C ALA A 10 -9.74 -4.02 -1.32
N VAL A 11 -8.55 -4.37 -0.85
CA VAL A 11 -7.34 -4.27 -1.67
C VAL A 11 -7.42 -5.33 -2.77
N PRO A 12 -7.22 -4.96 -4.06
CA PRO A 12 -7.32 -5.91 -5.15
C PRO A 12 -6.37 -7.10 -4.94
N GLU A 13 -6.88 -8.32 -5.15
CA GLU A 13 -6.09 -9.55 -5.02
C GLU A 13 -4.77 -9.51 -5.82
N PRO A 14 -4.73 -9.02 -7.08
CA PRO A 14 -3.47 -8.93 -7.82
C PRO A 14 -2.40 -8.07 -7.12
N LEU A 15 -2.82 -6.98 -6.46
CA LEU A 15 -1.91 -6.12 -5.71
C LEU A 15 -1.40 -6.83 -4.45
N VAL A 16 -2.27 -7.55 -3.74
CA VAL A 16 -1.87 -8.36 -2.57
C VAL A 16 -0.86 -9.43 -3.00
N THR A 17 -1.11 -10.15 -4.09
CA THR A 17 -0.19 -11.17 -4.61
C THR A 17 1.17 -10.57 -5.01
N ALA A 18 1.17 -9.41 -5.67
CA ALA A 18 2.41 -8.71 -6.00
C ALA A 18 3.20 -8.33 -4.73
N LEU A 19 2.53 -7.76 -3.72
CA LEU A 19 3.14 -7.38 -2.45
C LEU A 19 3.72 -8.57 -1.67
N VAL A 20 3.02 -9.71 -1.66
CA VAL A 20 3.52 -10.95 -1.03
C VAL A 20 4.80 -11.43 -1.72
N SER A 21 4.83 -11.38 -3.05
CA SER A 21 5.90 -11.96 -3.89
C SER A 21 7.09 -11.02 -4.12
N ALA A 22 6.91 -9.73 -3.87
CA ALA A 22 7.91 -8.70 -4.15
C ALA A 22 9.19 -8.90 -3.32
N ARG A 23 10.34 -8.82 -4.00
CA ARG A 23 11.64 -8.80 -3.31
C ARG A 23 11.96 -7.40 -2.79
N THR A 24 12.87 -7.29 -1.83
CA THR A 24 13.28 -6.01 -1.24
C THR A 24 13.82 -5.02 -2.28
N ASP A 25 14.57 -5.48 -3.28
CA ASP A 25 15.07 -4.65 -4.39
C ASP A 25 13.92 -4.08 -5.24
N GLN A 26 12.89 -4.88 -5.50
CA GLN A 26 11.70 -4.47 -6.24
C GLN A 26 10.88 -3.46 -5.45
N LEU A 27 10.63 -3.71 -4.16
CA LEU A 27 9.90 -2.77 -3.29
C LEU A 27 10.60 -1.41 -3.24
N ARG A 28 11.93 -1.38 -3.15
CA ARG A 28 12.71 -0.15 -3.16
C ARG A 28 12.62 0.59 -4.49
N ALA A 29 12.74 -0.12 -5.62
CA ALA A 29 12.59 0.49 -6.94
C ALA A 29 11.19 1.08 -7.14
N THR A 30 10.15 0.36 -6.70
CA THR A 30 8.77 0.87 -6.71
C THR A 30 8.59 2.07 -5.79
N ALA A 31 9.23 2.09 -4.61
CA ALA A 31 9.18 3.23 -3.70
C ALA A 31 9.78 4.50 -4.32
N VAL A 32 10.89 4.35 -5.05
CA VAL A 32 11.52 5.47 -5.78
C VAL A 32 10.56 6.02 -6.84
N ALA A 33 10.05 5.13 -7.71
CA ALA A 33 9.13 5.55 -8.77
C ALA A 33 7.84 6.17 -8.20
N TRP A 34 7.35 5.68 -7.06
CA TRP A 34 6.19 6.24 -6.39
C TRP A 34 6.46 7.63 -5.81
N ALA A 35 7.59 7.82 -5.12
CA ALA A 35 7.97 9.13 -4.56
C ALA A 35 8.17 10.18 -5.66
N GLU A 36 8.79 9.81 -6.78
CA GLU A 36 8.93 10.66 -7.96
C GLU A 36 7.57 11.05 -8.54
N PHE A 37 6.68 10.07 -8.76
CA PHE A 37 5.34 10.32 -9.29
C PHE A 37 4.49 11.23 -8.39
N VAL A 38 4.53 11.01 -7.08
CA VAL A 38 3.75 11.80 -6.11
C VAL A 38 4.23 13.25 -6.07
N SER A 39 5.55 13.47 -6.16
CA SER A 39 6.13 14.82 -6.22
C SER A 39 5.64 15.65 -7.41
N GLU A 40 5.22 14.99 -8.51
CA GLU A 40 4.62 15.67 -9.67
C GLU A 40 3.17 16.11 -9.43
N THR A 41 2.51 15.55 -8.40
CA THR A 41 1.08 15.75 -8.11
C THR A 41 0.79 16.74 -6.97
N ASP A 42 1.79 17.51 -6.53
CA ASP A 42 1.71 18.49 -5.41
C ASP A 42 1.49 17.84 -4.02
N ASP A 43 1.54 16.51 -3.94
CA ASP A 43 1.71 15.75 -2.71
C ASP A 43 3.20 15.45 -2.50
N GLU A 44 3.67 15.37 -1.25
CA GLU A 44 5.06 15.04 -0.95
C GLU A 44 5.14 13.79 -0.07
N ILE A 45 5.88 12.79 -0.55
CA ILE A 45 6.30 11.65 0.25
C ILE A 45 7.81 11.50 0.16
N SER A 46 8.48 11.50 1.32
CA SER A 46 9.91 11.25 1.34
C SER A 46 10.22 9.83 0.85
N LEU A 47 11.33 9.64 0.16
CA LEU A 47 11.75 8.32 -0.32
C LEU A 47 11.83 7.29 0.83
N ASP A 48 12.36 7.69 1.98
CA ASP A 48 12.47 6.83 3.15
C ASP A 48 11.09 6.37 3.65
N SER A 49 10.13 7.29 3.71
CA SER A 49 8.74 6.98 4.03
C SER A 49 8.10 6.05 2.99
N ALA A 50 8.32 6.29 1.69
CA ALA A 50 7.80 5.45 0.62
C ALA A 50 8.33 4.00 0.73
N VAL A 51 9.62 3.84 1.01
CA VAL A 51 10.26 2.52 1.23
C VAL A 51 9.66 1.85 2.46
N HIS A 52 9.62 2.55 3.59
CA HIS A 52 9.08 2.00 4.84
C HIS A 52 7.61 1.58 4.71
N LEU A 53 6.79 2.34 3.98
CA LEU A 53 5.39 2.00 3.74
C LEU A 53 5.26 0.75 2.86
N LEU A 54 6.01 0.65 1.76
CA LEU A 54 5.93 -0.52 0.88
C LEU A 54 6.47 -1.80 1.53
N GLU A 55 7.55 -1.70 2.30
CA GLU A 55 8.07 -2.82 3.10
C GLU A 55 7.07 -3.25 4.17
N GLY A 56 6.49 -2.30 4.90
CA GLY A 56 5.46 -2.59 5.92
C GLY A 56 4.20 -3.20 5.32
N LEU A 57 3.74 -2.70 4.18
CA LEU A 57 2.57 -3.23 3.48
C LEU A 57 2.83 -4.64 2.93
N SER A 58 4.02 -4.89 2.38
CA SER A 58 4.44 -6.23 1.95
C SER A 58 4.49 -7.22 3.13
N ALA A 59 5.07 -6.82 4.27
CA ALA A 59 5.09 -7.63 5.47
C ALA A 59 3.68 -7.93 5.99
N LEU A 60 2.79 -6.92 5.99
CA LEU A 60 1.39 -7.09 6.37
C LEU A 60 0.68 -8.08 5.43
N ALA A 61 0.85 -7.93 4.11
CA ALA A 61 0.27 -8.82 3.11
C ALA A 61 0.72 -10.27 3.32
N ARG A 62 2.02 -10.51 3.54
CA ARG A 62 2.56 -11.85 3.84
C ARG A 62 1.92 -12.46 5.09
N SER A 63 1.90 -11.71 6.19
CA SER A 63 1.34 -12.19 7.47
C SER A 63 -0.14 -12.58 7.40
N ARG A 64 -0.89 -11.97 6.47
CA ARG A 64 -2.32 -12.22 6.26
C ARG A 64 -2.58 -13.31 5.24
N ALA A 65 -1.74 -13.41 4.20
CA ALA A 65 -1.79 -14.50 3.22
C ALA A 65 -1.60 -15.86 3.90
N GLU A 66 -0.67 -15.97 4.86
CA GLU A 66 -0.47 -17.17 5.69
C GLU A 66 -1.72 -17.58 6.49
N LYS A 67 -2.63 -16.63 6.74
CA LYS A 67 -3.85 -16.82 7.54
C LYS A 67 -5.13 -16.87 6.69
N GLY A 68 -5.02 -16.75 5.36
CA GLY A 68 -6.17 -16.68 4.46
C GLY A 68 -7.05 -15.43 4.64
N LEU A 69 -6.47 -14.32 5.11
CA LEU A 69 -7.19 -13.08 5.40
C LEU A 69 -6.98 -12.04 4.31
N SER A 70 -8.06 -11.34 3.93
CA SER A 70 -8.02 -10.24 2.96
C SER A 70 -7.54 -8.93 3.59
N LEU A 71 -6.90 -8.08 2.78
CA LEU A 71 -6.52 -6.72 3.16
C LEU A 71 -7.62 -5.72 2.79
N TYR A 72 -7.86 -4.75 3.68
CA TYR A 72 -8.81 -3.67 3.49
C TYR A 72 -8.13 -2.34 3.81
N CYS A 73 -8.42 -1.32 3.00
CA CYS A 73 -8.00 0.06 3.21
C CYS A 73 -9.18 0.87 3.72
N TRP A 74 -8.93 1.71 4.71
CA TRP A 74 -9.90 2.65 5.26
C TRP A 74 -9.52 4.04 4.79
N TYR A 75 -10.42 4.68 4.06
CA TYR A 75 -10.26 6.06 3.61
C TYR A 75 -11.23 6.96 4.35
N PHE A 76 -10.66 8.03 4.88
CA PHE A 76 -11.35 9.10 5.56
C PHE A 76 -11.28 10.32 4.63
N ALA A 77 -12.40 10.62 3.96
CA ALA A 77 -12.52 11.87 3.24
C ALA A 77 -12.76 12.99 4.27
N PRO A 78 -11.92 14.05 4.33
CA PRO A 78 -12.18 15.21 5.18
C PRO A 78 -13.45 15.97 4.77
#